data_AF-A0A820N6Y2-F1
#
_entry.id   AF-A0A820N6Y2-F1
#
_cell.length_a   1.000
_cell.length_b   1.000
_cell.length_c   1.000
_cell.angle_alpha   90.00
_cell.angle_beta   90.00
_cell.angle_gamma   90.00
#
_symmetry.space_group_name_H-M   'P 1'
#
loop_
_entity.id
_entity.type
_entity.pdbx_description
1 polymer ?
#
loop_
_entity_poly.entity_id
_entity_poly.type
_entity_poly.pdbx_seq_one_letter_code
_entity_poly.pdbx_strand_id
1 'polypeptide(L)'
;MIGDVIKAFDIVAELFDDDDLLDYFEKTWIGERKRRGVGRKDPQFAHQLWNVYDRFIAGVPRSNNAVEGWHNAFASRVSINHPTIIKLTEKNRREQSKFEIDIAKILQGHEVKTRKLMYKKLDERIERLVGAYDSSQLGQYLSNVAANIYL
;
A
#
# COMPACT_ATOMS: atom_id res chain seq x y z
N MET A 1 -14.20 -5.53 2.57
CA MET A 1 -14.22 -5.22 1.12
C MET A 1 -14.35 -3.71 0.91
N ILE A 2 -14.18 -3.17 -0.31
CA ILE A 2 -14.51 -1.76 -0.63
C ILE A 2 -15.93 -1.39 -0.17
N GLY A 3 -16.91 -2.30 -0.32
CA GLY A 3 -18.29 -2.08 0.15
C GLY A 3 -18.45 -1.89 1.66
N ASP A 4 -17.44 -2.26 2.46
CA ASP A 4 -17.47 -2.14 3.92
C ASP A 4 -16.74 -0.90 4.43
N VAL A 5 -16.09 -0.13 3.54
CA VAL A 5 -15.30 1.07 3.89
C VAL A 5 -16.13 2.09 4.66
N ILE A 6 -17.36 2.35 4.21
CA ILE A 6 -18.25 3.32 4.86
C ILE A 6 -18.63 2.84 6.27
N LYS A 7 -19.00 1.56 6.41
CA LYS A 7 -19.34 0.97 7.70
C LYS A 7 -18.15 0.98 8.65
N ALA A 8 -16.96 0.70 8.13
CA ALA A 8 -15.71 0.75 8.89
C ALA A 8 -15.44 2.17 9.40
N PHE A 9 -15.64 3.18 8.55
CA PHE A 9 -15.52 4.57 8.96
C PHE A 9 -16.54 4.95 10.04
N ASP A 10 -17.82 4.59 9.87
CA ASP A 10 -18.85 4.90 10.87
C ASP A 10 -18.50 4.29 12.25
N ILE A 11 -17.98 3.05 12.30
CA ILE A 11 -17.51 2.41 13.56
C ILE A 11 -16.32 3.17 14.17
N VAL A 12 -15.35 3.55 13.35
CA VAL A 12 -14.14 4.22 13.82
C VAL A 12 -14.45 5.65 14.26
N ALA A 13 -15.33 6.36 13.55
CA ALA A 13 -15.70 7.74 13.86
C ALA A 13 -16.29 7.88 15.27
N GLU A 14 -17.03 6.87 15.76
CA GLU A 14 -17.54 6.83 17.14
C GLU A 14 -16.44 6.84 18.22
N LEU A 15 -15.19 6.55 17.86
CA LEU A 15 -14.04 6.50 18.76
C LEU A 15 -13.22 7.81 18.78
N PHE A 16 -13.56 8.79 17.94
CA PHE A 16 -12.83 10.06 17.81
C PHE A 16 -13.73 11.23 18.23
N ASP A 17 -13.13 12.21 18.91
CA ASP A 17 -13.80 13.41 19.43
C ASP A 17 -13.36 14.68 18.68
N ASP A 18 -12.78 14.52 17.48
CA ASP A 18 -12.28 15.61 16.63
C ASP A 18 -13.14 15.70 15.37
N ASP A 19 -14.21 16.51 15.46
CA ASP A 19 -15.18 16.70 14.38
C ASP A 19 -14.53 17.29 13.13
N ASP A 20 -13.57 18.20 13.25
CA ASP A 20 -12.89 18.83 12.11
C ASP A 20 -12.07 17.79 11.33
N LEU A 21 -11.38 16.90 12.05
CA LEU A 21 -10.63 15.80 11.44
C LEU A 21 -11.57 14.79 10.76
N LEU A 22 -12.68 14.44 11.41
CA LEU A 22 -13.67 13.51 10.87
C LEU A 22 -14.33 14.07 9.61
N ASP A 23 -14.71 15.35 9.59
CA ASP A 23 -15.29 16.03 8.43
C ASP A 23 -14.29 16.06 7.25
N TYR A 24 -13.03 16.40 7.53
CA TYR A 24 -11.97 16.34 6.52
C TYR A 24 -11.83 14.94 5.94
N PHE A 25 -11.74 13.92 6.80
CA PHE A 25 -11.52 12.55 6.37
C PHE A 25 -12.72 12.01 5.60
N GLU A 26 -13.93 12.29 6.08
CA GLU A 26 -15.16 11.86 5.42
C GLU A 26 -15.24 12.49 4.03
N LYS A 27 -14.96 13.77 3.88
CA LYS A 27 -14.99 14.47 2.58
C LYS A 27 -13.93 13.96 1.60
N THR A 28 -12.70 13.76 2.08
CA THR A 28 -11.58 13.42 1.21
C THR A 28 -11.58 11.95 0.81
N TRP A 29 -11.91 11.04 1.73
CA TRP A 29 -11.66 9.60 1.55
C TRP A 29 -12.91 8.71 1.55
N ILE A 30 -14.00 9.12 2.23
CA ILE A 30 -15.17 8.25 2.43
C ILE A 30 -16.35 8.65 1.52
N GLY A 31 -16.64 9.93 1.43
CA GLY A 31 -17.81 10.53 0.79
C GLY A 31 -18.81 11.06 1.82
N GLU A 32 -18.99 12.39 1.86
CA GLU A 32 -19.91 13.06 2.79
C GLU A 32 -21.35 12.56 2.64
N ARG A 33 -22.10 12.47 3.73
CA ARG A 33 -23.55 12.25 3.68
C ARG A 33 -24.23 13.43 2.96
N LYS A 34 -25.16 13.14 2.04
CA LYS A 34 -25.90 14.20 1.34
C LYS A 34 -26.80 14.94 2.33
N ARG A 35 -26.70 16.27 2.38
CA ARG A 35 -27.57 17.13 3.21
C ARG A 35 -29.05 17.03 2.84
N ARG A 36 -29.37 16.64 1.61
CA ARG A 36 -30.73 16.42 1.11
C ARG A 36 -30.76 15.15 0.24
N GLY A 37 -31.76 14.30 0.45
CA GLY A 37 -31.93 13.03 -0.26
C GLY A 37 -31.18 11.86 0.39
N VAL A 38 -31.28 10.68 -0.22
CA VAL A 38 -30.64 9.45 0.26
C VAL A 38 -29.26 9.26 -0.39
N GLY A 39 -28.28 8.87 0.40
CA GLY A 39 -26.94 8.47 -0.07
C GLY A 39 -25.80 9.42 0.32
N ARG A 40 -24.61 9.11 -0.17
CA ARG A 40 -23.37 9.86 0.04
C ARG A 40 -22.91 10.54 -1.27
N LYS A 41 -22.13 11.60 -1.16
CA LYS A 41 -21.37 12.15 -2.29
C LYS A 41 -20.18 11.25 -2.58
N ASP A 42 -19.64 11.33 -3.80
CA ASP A 42 -18.40 10.66 -4.12
C ASP A 42 -17.24 11.32 -3.32
N PRO A 43 -16.31 10.52 -2.77
CA PRO A 43 -15.12 11.06 -2.13
C PRO A 43 -14.22 11.75 -3.15
N GLN A 44 -13.37 12.65 -2.68
CA GLN A 44 -12.32 13.26 -3.52
C GLN A 44 -11.39 12.20 -4.13
N PHE A 45 -11.09 11.14 -3.37
CA PHE A 45 -10.34 9.98 -3.84
C PHE A 45 -11.19 8.71 -3.75
N ALA A 46 -11.44 8.10 -4.91
CA ALA A 46 -12.21 6.86 -5.00
C ALA A 46 -11.62 5.73 -4.13
N HIS A 47 -12.47 4.92 -3.51
CA HIS A 47 -12.05 3.84 -2.60
C HIS A 47 -11.10 2.84 -3.27
N GLN A 48 -11.32 2.54 -4.55
CA GLN A 48 -10.49 1.64 -5.36
C GLN A 48 -9.03 2.09 -5.45
N LEU A 49 -8.78 3.41 -5.33
CA LEU A 49 -7.43 3.95 -5.47
C LEU A 49 -6.56 3.59 -4.26
N TRP A 50 -7.09 3.77 -3.06
CA TRP A 50 -6.35 3.67 -1.80
C TRP A 50 -6.59 2.36 -1.05
N ASN A 51 -7.72 1.67 -1.29
CA ASN A 51 -7.98 0.38 -0.66
C ASN A 51 -6.94 -0.65 -1.11
N VAL A 52 -6.42 -1.43 -0.16
CA VAL A 52 -5.36 -2.41 -0.40
C VAL A 52 -5.86 -3.85 -0.31
N TYR A 53 -7.14 -4.08 0.02
CA TYR A 53 -7.71 -5.41 0.20
C TYR A 53 -7.53 -6.28 -1.05
N ASP A 54 -7.87 -5.77 -2.23
CA ASP A 54 -7.79 -6.57 -3.46
C ASP A 54 -6.33 -6.85 -3.86
N ARG A 55 -5.43 -5.86 -3.70
CA ARG A 55 -3.98 -6.05 -3.90
C ARG A 55 -3.44 -7.18 -3.04
N PHE A 56 -3.94 -7.21 -1.81
CA PHE A 56 -3.54 -8.16 -0.81
C PHE A 56 -3.98 -9.59 -1.16
N ILE A 57 -5.25 -9.77 -1.54
CA ILE A 57 -5.76 -11.07 -2.03
C ILE A 57 -5.01 -11.53 -3.29
N ALA A 58 -4.58 -10.59 -4.14
CA ALA A 58 -3.78 -10.88 -5.33
C ALA A 58 -2.30 -11.19 -5.04
N GLY A 59 -1.85 -11.18 -3.77
CA GLY A 59 -0.46 -11.41 -3.40
C GLY A 59 0.49 -10.30 -3.86
N VAL A 60 -0.03 -9.10 -4.14
CA VAL A 60 0.74 -7.93 -4.57
C VAL A 60 1.24 -7.18 -3.32
N PRO A 61 2.49 -6.67 -3.32
CA PRO A 61 3.00 -5.88 -2.20
C PRO A 61 2.07 -4.72 -1.80
N ARG A 62 1.84 -4.57 -0.49
CA ARG A 62 0.97 -3.54 0.09
C ARG A 62 1.44 -2.11 -0.20
N SER A 63 2.75 -1.90 -0.30
CA SER A 63 3.36 -0.61 -0.62
C SER A 63 4.37 -0.73 -1.76
N ASN A 64 4.67 0.41 -2.36
CA ASN A 64 5.67 0.61 -3.39
C ASN A 64 7.11 0.66 -2.85
N ASN A 65 7.38 0.31 -1.58
CA ASN A 65 8.70 0.45 -0.94
C ASN A 65 9.83 -0.22 -1.74
N ALA A 66 9.56 -1.32 -2.43
CA ALA A 66 10.54 -1.98 -3.29
C ALA A 66 10.92 -1.10 -4.50
N VAL A 67 9.92 -0.45 -5.10
CA VAL A 67 10.10 0.48 -6.22
C VAL A 67 10.81 1.75 -5.76
N GLU A 68 10.40 2.34 -4.63
CA GLU A 68 11.08 3.49 -4.03
C GLU A 68 12.52 3.18 -3.64
N GLY A 69 12.74 2.01 -3.03
CA GLY A 69 14.08 1.52 -2.69
C GLY A 69 14.96 1.35 -3.92
N TRP A 70 14.39 0.82 -5.02
CA TRP A 70 15.08 0.74 -6.29
C TRP A 70 15.40 2.12 -6.88
N HIS A 71 14.43 3.03 -6.92
CA HIS A 71 14.63 4.40 -7.41
C HIS A 71 15.70 5.14 -6.61
N ASN A 72 15.70 5.02 -5.28
CA ASN A 72 16.72 5.61 -4.42
C ASN A 72 18.12 5.03 -4.71
N ALA A 73 18.22 3.70 -4.82
CA ALA A 73 19.48 3.05 -5.19
C ALA A 73 19.94 3.43 -6.60
N PHE A 74 19.03 3.57 -7.56
CA PHE A 74 19.33 4.01 -8.91
C PHE A 74 19.80 5.46 -8.95
N ALA A 75 19.08 6.38 -8.30
CA ALA A 75 19.46 7.78 -8.18
C ALA A 75 20.87 7.92 -7.56
N SER A 76 21.14 7.15 -6.51
CA SER A 76 22.48 7.07 -5.90
C SER A 76 23.55 6.60 -6.87
N ARG A 77 23.26 5.63 -7.75
CA ARG A 77 24.19 5.10 -8.78
C ARG A 77 24.35 6.03 -10.00
N VAL A 78 23.31 6.77 -10.36
CA VAL A 78 23.38 7.82 -11.38
C VAL A 78 24.28 8.93 -10.88
N SER A 79 24.08 9.37 -9.63
CA SER A 79 24.87 10.40 -8.92
C SER A 79 24.96 11.73 -9.68
N ILE A 80 23.96 12.06 -10.50
CA ILE A 80 23.91 13.27 -11.33
C ILE A 80 22.49 13.85 -11.23
N ASN A 81 22.39 15.13 -10.85
CA ASN A 81 21.09 15.79 -10.67
C ASN A 81 20.34 16.01 -11.99
N HIS A 82 21.08 16.38 -13.06
CA HIS A 82 20.52 16.64 -14.40
C HIS A 82 21.35 15.93 -15.48
N PRO A 83 21.24 14.60 -15.61
CA PRO A 83 22.00 13.86 -16.61
C PRO A 83 21.50 14.20 -18.02
N THR A 84 22.42 14.34 -18.97
CA THR A 84 22.05 14.37 -20.40
C THR A 84 21.43 13.04 -20.80
N ILE A 85 20.64 13.03 -21.88
CA ILE A 85 19.99 11.80 -22.35
C ILE A 85 21.00 10.67 -22.64
N ILE A 86 22.20 11.02 -23.11
CA ILE A 86 23.30 10.09 -23.36
C ILE A 86 23.78 9.46 -22.05
N LYS A 87 24.09 10.27 -21.03
CA LYS A 87 24.53 9.77 -19.72
C LYS A 87 23.45 8.94 -19.03
N LEU A 88 22.19 9.34 -19.14
CA LEU A 88 21.07 8.58 -18.60
C LEU A 88 20.95 7.22 -19.29
N THR A 89 21.07 7.18 -20.62
CA THR A 89 21.04 5.93 -21.41
C THR A 89 22.16 4.99 -20.99
N GLU A 90 23.38 5.49 -20.80
CA GLU A 90 24.50 4.68 -20.32
C GLU A 90 24.25 4.10 -18.93
N LYS A 91 23.70 4.90 -18.00
CA LYS A 91 23.35 4.42 -16.66
C LYS A 91 22.24 3.38 -16.69
N ASN A 92 21.22 3.58 -17.52
CA ASN A 92 20.14 2.60 -17.72
C ASN A 92 20.67 1.27 -18.30
N ARG A 93 21.57 1.32 -19.28
CA ARG A 93 22.20 0.10 -19.83
C ARG A 93 22.96 -0.67 -18.76
N ARG A 94 23.74 0.01 -17.92
CA ARG A 94 24.45 -0.64 -16.80
C ARG A 94 23.50 -1.27 -15.79
N GLU A 95 22.39 -0.62 -15.48
CA GLU A 95 21.34 -1.20 -14.63
C GLU A 95 20.71 -2.43 -15.24
N GLN A 96 20.36 -2.37 -16.52
CA GLN A 96 19.79 -3.51 -17.25
C GLN A 96 20.75 -4.71 -17.22
N SER A 97 22.03 -4.52 -17.54
CA SER A 97 23.01 -5.61 -17.50
C SER A 97 23.15 -6.22 -16.10
N LYS A 98 23.05 -5.41 -15.04
CA LYS A 98 23.04 -5.92 -13.67
C LYS A 98 21.81 -6.78 -13.39
N PHE A 99 20.63 -6.35 -13.84
CA PHE A 99 19.40 -7.12 -13.70
C PHE A 99 19.42 -8.43 -14.47
N GLU A 100 19.97 -8.44 -15.68
CA GLU A 100 20.13 -9.67 -16.48
C GLU A 100 20.99 -10.70 -15.75
N ILE A 101 22.07 -10.26 -15.09
CA ILE A 101 22.91 -11.11 -14.24
C ILE A 101 22.11 -11.64 -13.04
N ASP A 102 21.35 -10.78 -12.36
CA ASP A 102 20.55 -11.19 -11.20
C ASP A 102 19.44 -12.18 -11.61
N ILE A 103 18.78 -11.97 -12.75
CA ILE A 103 17.79 -12.90 -13.33
C ILE A 103 18.45 -14.24 -13.66
N ALA A 104 19.62 -14.24 -14.32
CA ALA A 104 20.33 -15.48 -14.64
C ALA A 104 20.67 -16.28 -13.38
N LYS A 105 21.10 -15.60 -12.30
CA LYS A 105 21.35 -16.24 -11.00
C LYS A 105 20.08 -16.86 -10.42
N ILE A 106 18.95 -16.15 -10.45
CA ILE A 106 17.65 -16.67 -9.99
C ILE A 106 17.28 -17.94 -10.78
N LEU A 107 17.41 -17.90 -12.11
CA LEU A 107 17.10 -19.03 -12.98
C LEU A 107 18.02 -20.23 -12.73
N GLN A 108 19.24 -20.00 -12.25
CA GLN A 108 20.18 -21.03 -11.81
C GLN A 108 19.90 -21.55 -10.39
N GLY A 109 18.86 -21.04 -9.71
CA GLY A 109 18.48 -21.46 -8.37
C GLY A 109 19.26 -20.79 -7.24
N HIS A 110 20.04 -19.73 -7.53
CA HIS A 110 20.69 -18.96 -6.47
C HIS A 110 19.68 -18.14 -5.68
N GLU A 111 19.82 -18.13 -4.35
CA GLU A 111 19.08 -17.20 -3.50
C GLU A 111 19.57 -15.77 -3.71
N VAL A 112 18.63 -14.84 -3.89
CA VAL A 112 18.92 -13.40 -3.98
C VAL A 112 18.56 -12.73 -2.66
N LYS A 113 19.19 -11.58 -2.38
CA LYS A 113 18.95 -10.78 -1.17
C LYS A 113 17.45 -10.67 -0.87
N THR A 114 17.05 -11.32 0.20
CA THR A 114 15.66 -11.33 0.63
C THR A 114 15.31 -10.09 1.43
N ARG A 115 14.06 -9.63 1.32
CA ARG A 115 13.46 -8.66 2.25
C ARG A 115 13.70 -9.08 3.71
N LYS A 116 13.95 -8.12 4.60
CA LYS A 116 14.15 -8.38 6.04
C LYS A 116 13.02 -9.24 6.60
N LEU A 117 13.38 -10.22 7.43
CA LEU A 117 12.46 -11.21 7.99
C LEU A 117 11.29 -10.57 8.75
N MET A 118 11.52 -9.48 9.49
CA MET A 118 10.48 -8.77 10.22
C MET A 118 9.32 -8.32 9.33
N TYR A 119 9.62 -7.88 8.10
CA TYR A 119 8.58 -7.41 7.18
C TYR A 119 7.85 -8.56 6.49
N LYS A 120 8.53 -9.69 6.25
CA LYS A 120 7.87 -10.91 5.78
C LYS A 120 6.86 -11.41 6.80
N LYS A 121 7.29 -11.51 8.07
CA LYS A 121 6.41 -11.90 9.19
C LYS A 121 5.24 -10.95 9.39
N LEU A 122 5.46 -9.64 9.20
CA LEU A 122 4.38 -8.66 9.25
C LEU A 122 3.36 -8.93 8.15
N ASP A 123 3.80 -9.07 6.91
CA ASP A 123 2.91 -9.33 5.78
C ASP A 123 2.17 -10.65 5.97
N GLU A 124 2.84 -11.74 6.38
CA GLU A 124 2.21 -13.04 6.70
C GLU A 124 1.14 -12.95 7.81
N ARG A 125 1.30 -12.03 8.79
CA ARG A 125 0.28 -11.80 9.84
C ARG A 125 -0.93 -11.08 9.26
N ILE A 126 -0.69 -10.01 8.50
CA ILE A 126 -1.75 -9.31 7.78
C ILE A 126 -2.42 -10.28 6.81
N GLU A 127 -1.69 -11.27 6.25
CA GLU A 127 -2.22 -12.20 5.27
C GLU A 127 -3.27 -13.12 5.83
N ARG A 128 -2.99 -13.63 7.01
CA ARG A 128 -3.96 -14.43 7.74
C ARG A 128 -5.19 -13.61 8.16
N LEU A 129 -5.01 -12.35 8.55
CA LEU A 129 -6.12 -11.49 8.95
C LEU A 129 -7.04 -11.15 7.77
N VAL A 130 -6.47 -10.77 6.63
CA VAL A 130 -7.24 -10.45 5.42
C VAL A 130 -7.90 -11.70 4.85
N GLY A 131 -7.21 -12.85 4.85
CA GLY A 131 -7.78 -14.12 4.41
C GLY A 131 -8.92 -14.63 5.29
N ALA A 132 -8.92 -14.29 6.58
CA ALA A 132 -10.00 -14.60 7.53
C ALA A 132 -11.03 -13.47 7.67
N TYR A 133 -11.04 -12.51 6.73
CA TYR A 133 -11.94 -11.36 6.81
C TYR A 133 -13.41 -11.76 6.75
N ASP A 134 -14.16 -11.36 7.77
CA ASP A 134 -15.62 -11.46 7.83
C ASP A 134 -16.23 -10.07 8.08
N SER A 135 -17.16 -9.68 7.22
CA SER A 135 -17.87 -8.39 7.33
C SER A 135 -18.77 -8.33 8.57
N SER A 136 -19.20 -9.47 9.12
CA SER A 136 -19.97 -9.53 10.37
C SER A 136 -19.15 -9.11 11.60
N GLN A 137 -17.82 -9.28 11.54
CA GLN A 137 -16.87 -8.98 12.61
C GLN A 137 -15.97 -7.79 12.28
N LEU A 138 -16.48 -6.83 11.51
CA LEU A 138 -15.71 -5.71 10.98
C LEU A 138 -14.94 -4.93 12.05
N GLY A 139 -15.56 -4.63 13.20
CA GLY A 139 -14.89 -3.93 14.30
C GLY A 139 -13.69 -4.70 14.87
N GLN A 140 -13.85 -6.00 15.10
CA GLN A 140 -12.76 -6.87 15.58
C GLN A 140 -11.63 -6.96 14.55
N TYR A 141 -11.99 -7.07 13.27
CA TYR A 141 -11.01 -7.07 12.18
C TYR A 141 -10.18 -5.78 12.17
N LEU A 142 -10.82 -4.61 12.27
CA LEU A 142 -10.12 -3.31 12.31
C LEU A 142 -9.16 -3.24 13.51
N SER A 143 -9.59 -3.67 14.69
CA SER A 143 -8.75 -3.72 15.89
C SER A 143 -7.52 -4.63 15.70
N ASN A 144 -7.74 -5.83 15.14
CA ASN A 144 -6.65 -6.79 14.88
C ASN A 144 -5.64 -6.25 13.86
N VAL A 145 -6.10 -5.56 12.81
CA VAL A 145 -5.23 -4.94 11.82
C VAL A 145 -4.43 -3.79 12.43
N ALA A 146 -5.07 -2.93 13.23
CA ALA A 146 -4.41 -1.81 13.90
C ALA A 146 -3.27 -2.29 14.80
N ALA A 147 -3.47 -3.36 15.56
CA ALA A 147 -2.44 -3.96 16.42
C ALA A 147 -1.18 -4.45 15.67
N ASN A 148 -1.25 -4.65 14.35
CA ASN A 148 -0.10 -5.04 13.54
C ASN A 148 0.64 -3.86 12.91
N ILE A 149 0.03 -2.68 12.85
CA ILE A 149 0.61 -1.48 12.21
C ILE A 149 1.38 -0.63 13.23
N TYR A 150 0.99 -0.66 14.50
CA TYR A 150 1.74 -0.05 15.60
C TYR A 150 2.89 -0.94 16.06
N LEU A 151 4.03 -0.93 15.35
CA LEU A 151 5.35 -1.40 15.82
C LEU A 151 6.48 -0.81 14.96
#